data_AF-A0A2S9G1F9-F1
#
_entry.id   AF-A0A2S9G1F9-F1
#
_cell.length_a   1.000
_cell.length_b   1.000
_cell.length_c   1.000
_cell.angle_alpha   90.00
_cell.angle_beta   90.00
_cell.angle_gamma   90.00
#
_symmetry.space_group_name_H-M   'P 1'
#
loop_
_entity.id
_entity.type
_entity.pdbx_description
1 polymer ?
#
loop_
_entity_poly.entity_id
_entity_poly.type
_entity_poly.pdbx_seq_one_letter_code
_entity_poly.pdbx_strand_id
1 'polypeptide(L)' 'MEWDLAMSGPDVIAQYDAAARVRGLRTTGHEVQRVMDDARRLQFVGCVTLIPRLPLLAGGMTAAVEEWRGTTPFSSILGR' A
#
# COMPACT_ATOMS: atom_id res chain seq x y z
N MET A 1 13.39 -0.05 -2.51
CA MET A 1 13.22 0.29 -1.09
C MET A 1 11.79 0.71 -0.79
N GLU A 2 11.34 1.93 -1.14
CA GLU A 2 9.98 2.38 -0.78
C GLU A 2 8.88 1.49 -1.37
N TRP A 3 9.09 0.96 -2.57
CA TRP A 3 8.24 -0.07 -3.18
C TRP A 3 8.17 -1.37 -2.38
N ASP A 4 9.23 -1.72 -1.66
CA ASP A 4 9.27 -2.93 -0.82
C ASP A 4 8.51 -2.71 0.49
N LEU A 5 8.39 -1.46 0.93
CA LEU A 5 7.67 -1.04 2.14
C LEU A 5 6.24 -0.57 1.85
N ALA A 6 5.84 -0.50 0.58
CA ALA A 6 4.53 0.02 0.20
C ALA A 6 3.39 -0.76 0.88
N MET A 7 2.45 -0.03 1.47
CA MET A 7 1.33 -0.53 2.30
C MET A 7 1.75 -1.29 3.58
N SER A 8 3.01 -1.22 4.02
CA SER A 8 3.45 -1.89 5.27
C SER A 8 3.05 -1.15 6.55
N GLY A 9 2.60 0.11 6.42
CA GLY A 9 2.17 0.94 7.54
C GLY A 9 3.31 1.71 8.23
N PRO A 10 2.96 2.71 9.05
CA PRO A 10 3.92 3.66 9.62
C PRO A 10 4.92 3.02 10.59
N ASP A 11 4.48 2.01 11.36
CA ASP A 11 5.35 1.36 12.35
C ASP A 11 6.48 0.57 11.68
N VAL A 12 6.18 -0.12 10.58
CA VAL A 12 7.18 -0.87 9.81
C VAL A 12 8.16 0.10 9.15
N ILE A 13 7.68 1.22 8.60
CA ILE A 13 8.53 2.27 8.02
C ILE A 13 9.46 2.85 9.09
N ALA A 14 8.94 3.15 10.29
CA ALA A 14 9.74 3.69 11.38
C ALA A 14 10.85 2.72 11.85
N GLN A 15 10.54 1.43 11.93
CA GLN A 15 11.51 0.38 12.26
C GLN A 15 12.59 0.26 11.16
N TYR A 16 12.17 0.29 9.89
CA TYR A 16 13.09 0.29 8.76
C TYR A 16 14.05 1.48 8.84
N ASP A 17 13.53 2.69 9.04
CA ASP A 17 14.33 3.92 9.11
C ASP A 17 15.29 3.92 10.30
N ALA A 18 14.85 3.40 11.46
CA ALA A 18 15.74 3.22 12.61
C ALA A 18 16.90 2.28 12.28
N ALA A 19 16.60 1.14 11.65
CA ALA A 19 17.60 0.17 11.23
C ALA A 19 18.55 0.71 10.13
N ALA A 20 18.03 1.52 9.21
CA ALA A 20 18.81 2.17 8.16
C ALA A 20 19.78 3.20 8.75
N ARG A 21 19.33 4.03 9.71
CA ARG A 21 20.17 5.01 10.41
C ARG A 21 21.35 4.36 11.14
N VAL A 22 21.11 3.28 11.88
CA VAL A 22 22.19 2.53 12.58
C VAL A 22 23.26 2.02 11.63
N ARG A 23 22.89 1.73 10.37
CA ARG A 23 23.79 1.19 9.34
C ARG A 23 24.37 2.26 8.41
N GLY A 24 24.07 3.55 8.64
CA GLY A 24 24.48 4.63 7.74
C GLY A 24 23.86 4.55 6.34
N LEU A 25 22.71 3.88 6.21
CA LEU A 25 21.97 3.77 4.96
C LEU A 25 20.94 4.91 4.82
N ARG A 26 20.49 5.15 3.58
CA ARG A 26 19.41 6.10 3.29
C ARG A 26 18.12 5.64 3.97
N THR A 27 17.39 6.56 4.62
CA THR A 27 16.03 6.34 5.12
C THR A 27 15.00 6.50 4.01
N THR A 28 13.77 6.10 4.26
CA THR A 28 12.65 6.31 3.33
C THR A 28 12.42 7.80 3.07
N GLY A 29 12.09 8.14 1.82
CA GLY A 29 11.61 9.47 1.46
C GLY A 29 10.10 9.53 1.62
N HIS A 30 9.57 10.38 2.51
CA HIS A 30 8.13 10.43 2.82
C HIS A 30 7.24 10.67 1.58
N GLU A 31 7.65 11.56 0.68
CA GLU A 31 6.90 11.81 -0.56
C GLU A 31 6.92 10.62 -1.51
N VAL A 32 8.08 9.98 -1.67
CA VAL A 32 8.23 8.78 -2.49
C VAL A 32 7.41 7.63 -1.90
N GLN A 33 7.44 7.46 -0.57
CA GLN A 33 6.68 6.43 0.12
C GLN A 33 5.18 6.58 -0.14
N ARG A 34 4.63 7.80 -0.04
CA ARG A 34 3.23 8.08 -0.37
C ARG A 34 2.89 7.69 -1.81
N VAL A 35 3.72 8.07 -2.78
CA VAL A 35 3.53 7.68 -4.18
C VAL A 35 3.57 6.16 -4.35
N MET A 36 4.47 5.47 -3.65
CA MET A 36 4.59 4.00 -3.74
C MET A 36 3.40 3.29 -3.09
N ASP A 37 2.85 3.83 -2.00
CA ASP A 37 1.61 3.32 -1.38
C ASP A 37 0.43 3.45 -2.35
N ASP A 38 0.27 4.61 -2.99
CA ASP A 38 -0.78 4.85 -3.99
C ASP A 38 -0.60 3.94 -5.23
N ALA A 39 0.63 3.80 -5.72
CA ALA A 39 0.94 2.92 -6.84
C ALA A 39 0.63 1.45 -6.52
N ARG A 40 0.91 1.00 -5.28
CA ARG A 40 0.55 -0.36 -4.85
C ARG A 40 -0.96 -0.56 -4.76
N ARG A 41 -1.72 0.43 -4.28
CA ARG A 41 -3.19 0.38 -4.31
C ARG A 41 -3.73 0.23 -5.73
N LEU A 42 -3.18 0.97 -6.69
CA LEU A 42 -3.56 0.84 -8.11
C LEU A 42 -3.20 -0.53 -8.69
N GLN A 43 -2.04 -1.09 -8.31
CA GLN A 43 -1.67 -2.46 -8.69
C GLN A 43 -2.69 -3.48 -8.20
N PHE A 44 -3.19 -3.36 -6.96
CA PHE A 44 -4.24 -4.24 -6.46
C PHE A 44 -5.51 -4.15 -7.32
N VAL A 45 -5.95 -2.95 -7.70
CA VAL A 45 -7.10 -2.80 -8.62
C VAL A 45 -6.86 -3.54 -9.94
N GLY A 46 -5.66 -3.43 -10.51
CA GLY A 46 -5.27 -4.20 -11.69
C GLY A 46 -5.37 -5.71 -11.49
N CYS A 47 -4.89 -6.23 -10.35
CA CYS A 47 -4.95 -7.65 -10.01
C CYS A 47 -6.37 -8.21 -9.90
N VAL A 48 -7.38 -7.38 -9.56
CA VAL A 48 -8.79 -7.83 -9.52
C VAL A 48 -9.22 -8.35 -10.90
N THR A 49 -8.76 -7.70 -11.96
CA THR A 49 -9.09 -8.10 -13.34
C THR A 49 -8.51 -9.45 -13.74
N LEU A 50 -7.49 -9.92 -13.01
CA LEU A 50 -6.82 -11.20 -13.25
C LEU A 50 -7.47 -12.37 -12.52
N ILE A 51 -8.35 -12.11 -11.54
CA ILE A 51 -9.02 -13.16 -10.73
C ILE A 51 -9.67 -14.26 -11.60
N PRO A 52 -10.36 -13.97 -12.73
CA PRO A 52 -10.95 -15.03 -13.56
C PRO A 52 -9.92 -16.01 -14.14
N ARG A 53 -8.66 -15.59 -14.29
CA ARG A 53 -7.55 -16.44 -14.78
C ARG A 53 -6.67 -16.97 -13.67
N LEU A 54 -6.68 -16.34 -12.50
CA LEU A 54 -5.88 -16.68 -11.33
C LEU A 54 -6.73 -16.64 -10.06
N PRO A 55 -7.63 -17.63 -9.83
CA PRO A 55 -8.61 -17.59 -8.74
C PRO A 55 -7.99 -17.50 -7.34
N LEU A 56 -6.78 -18.04 -7.15
CA LEU A 56 -6.01 -17.94 -5.90
C LEU A 56 -5.73 -16.48 -5.49
N LEU A 57 -5.70 -15.54 -6.43
CA LEU A 57 -5.53 -14.12 -6.11
C LEU A 57 -6.69 -13.56 -5.30
N ALA A 58 -7.90 -14.09 -5.45
CA ALA A 58 -9.06 -13.60 -4.70
C ALA A 58 -8.81 -13.65 -3.18
N GLY A 59 -8.24 -14.75 -2.68
CA GLY A 59 -7.91 -14.90 -1.27
C GLY A 59 -6.77 -13.97 -0.82
N GLY A 60 -5.73 -13.81 -1.66
CA GLY A 60 -4.61 -12.90 -1.38
C GLY A 60 -4.99 -11.42 -1.38
N MET A 61 -6.09 -11.07 -2.04
CA MET A 61 -6.55 -9.68 -2.17
C MET A 61 -7.56 -9.25 -1.12
N THR A 62 -8.12 -10.18 -0.33
CA THR A 62 -9.18 -9.91 0.65
C THR A 62 -8.81 -8.76 1.59
N ALA A 63 -7.63 -8.80 2.21
CA ALA A 63 -7.21 -7.78 3.17
C ALA A 63 -7.12 -6.37 2.55
N ALA A 64 -6.55 -6.27 1.34
CA ALA A 64 -6.43 -5.00 0.62
C ALA A 64 -7.80 -4.44 0.20
N VAL A 65 -8.74 -5.32 -0.18
CA VAL A 65 -10.12 -4.92 -0.53
C VAL A 65 -10.89 -4.45 0.71
N GLU A 66 -10.76 -5.12 1.85
CA GLU A 66 -11.41 -4.67 3.09
C GLU A 66 -10.85 -3.34 3.58
N GLU A 67 -9.52 -3.15 3.53
CA GLU A 67 -8.91 -1.86 3.85
C GLU A 67 -9.47 -0.76 2.95
N TRP A 68 -9.60 -1.02 1.64
CA TRP A 68 -10.17 -0.05 0.71
C TRP A 68 -11.63 0.29 1.03
N ARG A 69 -12.46 -0.70 1.38
CA ARG A 69 -13.86 -0.45 1.81
C ARG A 69 -13.96 0.37 3.10
N GLY A 70 -12.95 0.33 3.95
CA GLY A 70 -12.86 1.17 5.15
C GLY A 70 -12.50 2.63 4.88
N THR A 71 -12.08 2.98 3.65
CA THR A 71 -11.75 4.36 3.29
C THR A 71 -13.01 5.22 3.11
N THR A 72 -12.91 6.50 3.46
CA THR A 72 -13.98 7.48 3.27
C THR A 72 -14.40 7.52 1.79
N PRO A 73 -15.66 7.20 1.44
CA PRO A 73 -16.09 7.20 0.05
C PRO A 73 -15.94 8.58 -0.56
N PHE A 74 -15.47 8.65 -1.80
CA PHE A 74 -15.32 9.92 -2.51
C PHE A 74 -16.64 10.73 -2.59
N SER A 75 -17.78 10.04 -2.65
CA SER A 75 -19.12 10.68 -2.60
C SER A 75 -19.33 11.52 -1.34
N SER A 76 -18.82 11.06 -0.19
CA SER A 76 -18.96 11.78 1.09
C SER A 76 -18.10 13.05 1.15
N ILE A 77 -17.02 13.11 0.36
CA ILE A 77 -16.17 14.31 0.23
C ILE A 77 -16.86 15.37 -0.63
N LEU A 78 -17.68 14.94 -1.59
CA LEU A 78 -18.43 15.84 -2.48
C LEU A 78 -19.78 16.32 -1.90
N GLY A 79 -20.13 15.92 -0.68
CA GLY A 79 -21.36 16.37 -0.01
C GLY A 79 -22.66 15.92 -0.69
N ARG A 80 -22.67 14.74 -1.33
CA ARG A 80 -23.89 14.08 -1.83
C ARG A 80 -24.29 12.91 -0.95
#